data_AF-A0A3P6TLA1-F1
#
_entry.id   AF-A0A3P6TLA1-F1
#
_cell.length_a   1.000
_cell.length_b   1.000
_cell.length_c   1.000
_cell.angle_alpha   90.00
_cell.angle_beta   90.00
_cell.angle_gamma   90.00
#
_symmetry.space_group_name_H-M   'P 1'
#
loop_
_entity.id
_entity.type
_entity.pdbx_description
1 polymer ?
#
loop_
_entity_poly.entity_id
_entity_poly.type
_entity_poly.pdbx_seq_one_letter_code
_entity_poly.pdbx_strand_id
1 'polypeptide(L)'
;MLMHYPHLSHNQRKIGLELYQVNPEKKSVKLLKSYNISLYWYLYYPYSQLLIVSCGVAGALLNPFVIQNGSIHRLMKFEVEFGRSNTRSRLLEREVFIISIYNTLYIAVLRSGIHDSTSSDIALYKMSMDRTEVPKLAHILHLDMVGAFALHGFHNLVIVHHQSSRTSLIFDIGLEEVSKNGCILYPLYKTSLNCSDSLQAKFSHEFKLYSPFWVMFQPNLITDASVGVFTSVLLDPVEAENYIEDKYRYLRFLYNRCVPKSVFLENLRHCVVANKLKLKQVKHIFDWLAKAIARRCQPTSKYNDTGVKYVLMAEQHEEIVIEQEDIVGNLFLLPDDYTLDQKQRFLQYMLRYLTALLENKLEVQPYFLNEILVPTMIGMGHLERLHQLLLYRIIPDSKQLAFQLLSHEAKYSPLVQLALDMLSRLGTATEEIVEILIARNLVVEAIRFLESLQLADKVNGLKLIESAWKENRLIRYAVFSYFFERGSKAKNCITTSEQFEEFLKKFETLFDDEEIEAARRNFYSMSTS
;
A
#
# COMPACT_ATOMS: atom_id res chain seq x y z
N MET A 1 21.42 -35.42 8.82
CA MET A 1 22.75 -34.78 8.82
C MET A 1 23.28 -34.88 10.24
N LEU A 2 24.15 -35.86 10.52
CA LEU A 2 24.79 -36.00 11.85
C LEU A 2 26.12 -35.26 11.76
N MET A 3 26.21 -34.08 12.36
CA MET A 3 27.47 -33.35 12.50
C MET A 3 27.94 -33.46 13.94
N HIS A 4 29.14 -34.02 14.09
CA HIS A 4 29.76 -34.37 15.37
C HIS A 4 30.13 -33.08 16.13
N TYR A 5 29.69 -32.94 17.38
CA TYR A 5 30.29 -32.01 18.35
C TYR A 5 31.47 -32.72 19.01
N PRO A 6 32.69 -32.14 18.97
CA PRO A 6 33.67 -32.40 20.00
C PRO A 6 34.04 -31.08 20.69
N HIS A 7 33.69 -30.98 21.97
CA HIS A 7 34.51 -30.21 22.89
C HIS A 7 35.94 -30.75 22.82
N LEU A 8 36.97 -29.90 22.61
CA LEU A 8 38.27 -29.92 23.31
C LEU A 8 39.39 -29.11 22.63
N SER A 9 40.07 -28.32 23.48
CA SER A 9 41.50 -27.96 23.57
C SER A 9 42.32 -27.60 22.31
N HIS A 10 42.92 -26.40 22.41
CA HIS A 10 44.22 -25.94 21.86
C HIS A 10 45.05 -26.98 21.07
N ASN A 11 44.76 -27.12 19.78
CA ASN A 11 45.75 -27.33 18.72
C ASN A 11 45.05 -27.13 17.37
N GLN A 12 45.61 -26.27 16.52
CA GLN A 12 45.08 -25.97 15.19
C GLN A 12 45.09 -27.23 14.30
N ARG A 13 44.05 -28.06 14.39
CA ARG A 13 43.73 -29.04 13.36
C ARG A 13 43.04 -28.29 12.22
N LYS A 14 43.52 -28.47 10.98
CA LYS A 14 42.82 -28.05 9.77
C LYS A 14 41.50 -28.84 9.73
N ILE A 15 40.38 -28.19 10.02
CA ILE A 15 39.04 -28.80 10.00
C ILE A 15 38.40 -28.51 8.64
N GLY A 16 38.27 -29.53 7.79
CA GLY A 16 37.65 -29.41 6.46
C GLY A 16 36.12 -29.43 6.48
N LEU A 17 35.51 -28.97 5.38
CA LEU A 17 34.08 -29.08 5.12
C LEU A 17 33.84 -30.22 4.13
N GLU A 18 33.07 -31.23 4.53
CA GLU A 18 32.79 -32.42 3.73
C GLU A 18 31.29 -32.62 3.54
N LEU A 19 30.87 -32.87 2.30
CA LEU A 19 29.49 -33.21 1.95
C LEU A 19 29.39 -34.69 1.65
N TYR A 20 28.52 -35.37 2.37
CA TYR A 20 28.27 -36.79 2.25
C TYR A 20 26.83 -37.08 1.80
N GLN A 21 26.67 -38.03 0.89
CA GLN A 21 25.38 -38.66 0.57
C GLN A 21 25.20 -39.90 1.44
N VAL A 22 24.10 -39.97 2.18
CA VAL A 22 23.77 -41.12 3.03
C VAL A 22 22.81 -42.02 2.26
N ASN A 23 23.19 -43.28 2.05
CA ASN A 23 22.34 -44.31 1.46
C ASN A 23 21.82 -45.24 2.56
N PRO A 24 20.58 -45.03 3.07
CA PRO A 24 20.07 -45.78 4.21
C PRO A 24 19.92 -47.29 3.90
N GLU A 25 19.45 -47.65 2.71
CA GLU A 25 19.26 -49.05 2.29
C GLU A 25 20.57 -49.84 2.28
N LYS A 26 21.65 -49.20 1.81
CA LYS A 26 22.98 -49.81 1.71
C LYS A 26 23.82 -49.61 2.98
N LYS A 27 23.26 -48.95 4.00
CA LYS A 27 23.97 -48.51 5.23
C LYS A 27 25.35 -47.90 4.92
N SER A 28 25.46 -47.16 3.83
CA SER A 28 26.73 -46.64 3.33
C SER A 28 26.67 -45.13 3.14
N VAL A 29 27.84 -44.51 3.21
CA VAL A 29 28.01 -43.07 3.08
C VAL A 29 29.01 -42.81 1.97
N LYS A 30 28.64 -41.96 1.00
CA LYS A 30 29.49 -41.59 -0.12
C LYS A 30 29.93 -40.14 0.02
N LEU A 31 31.23 -39.88 0.03
CA LEU A 31 31.77 -38.52 -0.03
C LEU A 31 31.49 -37.93 -1.42
N LEU A 32 30.80 -36.79 -1.45
CA LEU A 32 30.51 -36.05 -2.68
C LEU A 32 31.54 -34.95 -2.94
N LYS A 33 31.90 -34.19 -1.89
CA LYS A 33 32.78 -33.03 -2.02
C LYS A 33 33.50 -32.75 -0.71
N SER A 34 34.74 -32.28 -0.78
CA SER A 34 35.54 -31.88 0.38
C SER A 34 36.23 -30.53 0.10
N TYR A 35 36.29 -29.67 1.12
CA TYR A 35 36.97 -28.39 1.10
C TYR A 35 37.90 -28.28 2.31
N ASN A 36 39.17 -28.00 2.05
CA ASN A 36 40.14 -27.78 3.11
C ASN A 36 40.08 -26.31 3.56
N ILE A 37 39.50 -26.07 4.74
CA ILE A 37 39.31 -24.74 5.32
C ILE A 37 39.88 -24.76 6.75
N SER A 38 40.34 -23.62 7.26
CA SER A 38 40.68 -23.46 8.68
C SER A 38 39.46 -22.93 9.43
N LEU A 39 38.60 -23.85 9.88
CA LEU A 39 37.32 -23.55 10.53
C LEU A 39 37.50 -23.36 12.04
N TYR A 40 36.93 -22.28 12.60
CA TYR A 40 36.82 -22.10 14.06
C TYR A 40 35.45 -22.53 14.59
N TRP A 41 34.38 -22.08 13.94
CA TRP A 41 32.99 -22.40 14.23
C TRP A 41 32.17 -22.23 12.95
N TYR A 42 30.94 -22.74 12.95
CA TYR A 42 30.02 -22.62 11.83
C TYR A 42 28.61 -22.30 12.30
N LEU A 43 27.82 -21.69 11.42
CA LEU A 43 26.39 -21.47 11.61
C LEU A 43 25.64 -22.02 10.40
N TYR A 44 24.55 -22.73 10.65
CA TYR A 44 23.70 -23.28 9.60
C TYR A 44 22.30 -22.69 9.66
N TYR A 45 21.87 -22.09 8.56
CA TYR A 45 20.52 -21.58 8.38
C TYR A 45 19.74 -22.52 7.45
N PRO A 46 18.80 -23.32 7.99
CA PRO A 46 18.18 -24.42 7.27
C PRO A 46 17.30 -23.94 6.10
N TYR A 47 16.61 -22.82 6.26
CA TYR A 47 15.63 -22.34 5.28
C TYR A 47 16.27 -22.01 3.91
N SER A 48 17.50 -21.47 3.90
CA SER A 48 18.30 -21.33 2.67
C SER A 48 19.27 -22.47 2.40
N GLN A 49 19.42 -23.42 3.35
CA GLN A 49 20.55 -24.36 3.37
C GLN A 49 21.92 -23.62 3.31
N LEU A 50 21.98 -22.48 4.01
CA LEU A 50 23.15 -21.59 4.06
C LEU A 50 24.04 -21.98 5.24
N LEU A 51 25.33 -22.18 4.98
CA LEU A 51 26.36 -22.45 5.97
C LEU A 51 27.34 -21.27 5.99
N ILE A 52 27.50 -20.64 7.15
CA ILE A 52 28.52 -19.61 7.37
C ILE A 52 29.65 -20.24 8.16
N VAL A 53 30.87 -20.11 7.65
CA VAL A 53 32.07 -20.63 8.27
C VAL A 53 32.97 -19.48 8.70
N SER A 54 33.36 -19.46 9.97
CA SER A 54 34.36 -18.51 10.48
C SER A 54 35.78 -19.01 10.21
N CYS A 55 36.61 -18.14 9.63
CA CYS A 55 37.98 -18.39 9.23
C CYS A 55 38.88 -17.18 9.54
N GLY A 56 40.18 -17.32 9.25
CA GLY A 56 41.13 -16.19 9.25
C GLY A 56 41.71 -15.81 10.62
N VAL A 57 42.29 -14.63 10.73
CA VAL A 57 42.84 -14.13 12.00
C VAL A 57 41.67 -13.69 12.89
N ALA A 58 41.66 -14.14 14.15
CA ALA A 58 40.61 -13.86 15.13
C ALA A 58 39.18 -14.32 14.73
N GLY A 59 39.02 -15.17 13.70
CA GLY A 59 37.71 -15.66 13.26
C GLY A 59 36.83 -14.61 12.56
N ALA A 60 37.41 -13.46 12.19
CA ALA A 60 36.69 -12.31 11.63
C ALA A 60 36.31 -12.47 10.14
N LEU A 61 36.88 -13.45 9.42
CA LEU A 61 36.61 -13.68 8.02
C LEU A 61 35.48 -14.71 7.87
N LEU A 62 34.32 -14.27 7.43
CA LEU A 62 33.15 -15.12 7.23
C LEU A 62 33.10 -15.62 5.78
N ASN A 63 33.02 -16.94 5.63
CA ASN A 63 32.91 -17.65 4.35
C ASN A 63 31.51 -18.29 4.25
N PRO A 64 30.58 -17.71 3.49
CA PRO A 64 29.27 -18.29 3.27
C PRO A 64 29.28 -19.35 2.16
N PHE A 65 28.52 -20.42 2.36
CA PHE A 65 28.33 -21.55 1.44
C PHE A 65 26.86 -21.93 1.35
N VAL A 66 26.35 -22.17 0.15
CA VAL A 66 24.98 -22.69 -0.07
C VAL A 66 25.09 -24.16 -0.46
N ILE A 67 24.37 -25.01 0.26
CA ILE A 67 24.37 -26.45 0.04
C ILE A 67 23.03 -26.81 -0.60
N GLN A 68 22.94 -26.80 -1.93
CA GLN A 68 21.70 -27.10 -2.65
C GLN A 68 21.98 -28.03 -3.83
N ASN A 69 20.98 -28.80 -4.25
CA ASN A 69 21.06 -29.70 -5.40
C ASN A 69 22.24 -30.70 -5.30
N GLY A 70 22.54 -31.18 -4.09
CA GLY A 70 23.64 -32.12 -3.84
C GLY A 70 25.04 -31.54 -4.05
N SER A 71 25.18 -30.22 -4.14
CA SER A 71 26.46 -29.55 -4.36
C SER A 71 26.68 -28.38 -3.39
N ILE A 72 27.96 -28.09 -3.10
CA ILE A 72 28.35 -26.90 -2.33
C ILE A 72 28.71 -25.78 -3.30
N HIS A 73 28.02 -24.65 -3.15
CA HIS A 73 28.28 -23.39 -3.82
C HIS A 73 28.90 -22.39 -2.87
N ARG A 74 30.06 -21.85 -3.22
CA ARG A 74 30.77 -20.86 -2.41
C ARG A 74 30.29 -19.45 -2.77
N LEU A 75 29.98 -18.64 -1.76
CA LEU A 75 29.67 -17.22 -1.88
C LEU A 75 30.91 -16.36 -1.58
N MET A 76 30.83 -15.06 -1.88
CA MET A 76 31.91 -14.12 -1.58
C MET A 76 32.17 -14.05 -0.07
N LYS A 77 33.45 -14.20 0.28
CA LYS A 77 33.93 -14.04 1.65
C LYS A 77 34.00 -12.55 2.01
N PHE A 78 33.73 -12.22 3.27
CA PHE A 78 33.85 -10.86 3.77
C PHE A 78 34.42 -10.85 5.18
N GLU A 79 35.07 -9.75 5.53
CA GLU A 79 35.64 -9.55 6.86
C GLU A 79 34.70 -8.67 7.68
N VAL A 80 34.47 -9.05 8.93
CA VAL A 80 33.68 -8.26 9.87
C VAL A 80 34.48 -7.03 10.30
N GLU A 81 33.84 -5.87 10.22
CA GLU A 81 34.43 -4.59 10.61
C GLU A 81 34.14 -4.33 12.10
N PHE A 82 35.18 -4.43 12.94
CA PHE A 82 35.11 -4.17 14.39
C PHE A 82 35.29 -2.68 14.76
N GLY A 83 35.01 -1.76 13.83
CA GLY A 83 35.21 -0.33 14.04
C GLY A 83 36.69 0.05 14.22
N ARG A 84 36.95 1.19 14.86
CA ARG A 84 38.29 1.82 14.98
C ARG A 84 39.22 1.17 16.03
N SER A 85 38.84 0.06 16.66
CA SER A 85 39.67 -0.55 17.70
C SER A 85 40.78 -1.41 17.08
N ASN A 86 42.03 -1.12 17.43
CA ASN A 86 43.22 -1.84 16.93
C ASN A 86 43.38 -3.25 17.52
N THR A 87 42.52 -3.64 18.46
CA THR A 87 42.52 -4.95 19.10
C THR A 87 41.38 -5.78 18.54
N ARG A 88 41.70 -6.72 17.64
CA ARG A 88 40.71 -7.64 17.06
C ARG A 88 40.36 -8.69 18.11
N SER A 89 39.22 -8.56 18.79
CA SER A 89 38.66 -9.67 19.56
C SER A 89 38.42 -10.87 18.67
N ARG A 90 38.63 -12.05 19.23
CA ARG A 90 38.22 -13.28 18.57
C ARG A 90 36.70 -13.31 18.49
N LEU A 91 36.16 -13.32 17.28
CA LEU A 91 34.73 -13.44 17.02
C LEU A 91 34.25 -14.83 17.43
N LEU A 92 33.25 -14.88 18.30
CA LEU A 92 32.69 -16.12 18.82
C LEU A 92 31.39 -16.49 18.10
N GLU A 93 31.07 -17.78 18.08
CA GLU A 93 29.82 -18.30 17.47
C GLU A 93 28.58 -17.60 18.02
N ARG A 94 28.53 -17.39 19.34
CA ARG A 94 27.42 -16.73 20.06
C ARG A 94 27.23 -15.24 19.73
N GLU A 95 28.17 -14.62 19.01
CA GLU A 95 28.10 -13.21 18.63
C GLU A 95 27.56 -13.02 17.21
N VAL A 96 27.33 -14.12 16.48
CA VAL A 96 26.90 -14.08 15.07
C VAL A 96 25.59 -14.83 14.90
N PHE A 97 24.65 -14.22 14.17
CA PHE A 97 23.32 -14.77 13.93
C PHE A 97 22.90 -14.56 12.48
N ILE A 98 22.09 -15.47 11.95
CA ILE A 98 21.48 -15.34 10.62
C ILE A 98 20.01 -15.00 10.86
N ILE A 99 19.57 -13.86 10.35
CA ILE A 99 18.22 -13.35 10.57
C ILE A 99 17.57 -13.05 9.22
N SER A 100 16.31 -13.44 9.07
CA SER A 100 15.46 -13.06 7.95
C SER A 100 14.58 -11.88 8.34
N ILE A 101 14.64 -10.78 7.58
CA ILE A 101 13.85 -9.58 7.83
C ILE A 101 13.39 -9.02 6.49
N TYR A 102 12.08 -8.85 6.29
CA TYR A 102 11.47 -8.28 5.07
C TYR A 102 12.00 -8.90 3.78
N ASN A 103 11.90 -10.23 3.65
CA ASN A 103 12.37 -11.00 2.48
C ASN A 103 13.89 -10.91 2.22
N THR A 104 14.68 -10.41 3.17
CA THR A 104 16.13 -10.24 3.05
C THR A 104 16.85 -10.97 4.17
N LEU A 105 17.94 -11.67 3.82
CA LEU A 105 18.81 -12.32 4.79
C LEU A 105 19.90 -11.37 5.26
N TYR A 106 20.10 -11.35 6.57
CA TYR A 106 21.13 -10.59 7.24
C TYR A 106 22.01 -11.49 8.10
N ILE A 107 23.30 -11.19 8.10
CA ILE A 107 24.24 -11.71 9.10
C ILE A 107 24.37 -10.62 10.16
N ALA A 108 23.82 -10.87 11.33
CA ALA A 108 23.92 -9.99 12.48
C ALA A 108 25.16 -10.32 13.29
N VAL A 109 26.00 -9.33 13.57
CA VAL A 109 27.21 -9.49 14.37
C VAL A 109 27.18 -8.51 15.54
N LEU A 110 27.19 -9.05 16.76
CA LEU A 110 27.34 -8.26 17.98
C LEU A 110 28.80 -7.81 18.11
N ARG A 111 29.02 -6.49 18.14
CA ARG A 111 30.34 -5.91 18.35
C ARG A 111 30.35 -5.24 19.73
N SER A 112 31.17 -5.78 20.62
CA SER A 112 31.47 -5.15 21.91
C SER A 112 32.73 -4.31 21.76
N GLY A 113 32.67 -3.02 22.11
CA GLY A 113 33.87 -2.18 22.20
C GLY A 113 34.73 -2.63 23.38
N ILE A 114 36.01 -2.89 23.14
CA ILE A 114 36.90 -3.47 24.17
C ILE A 114 37.70 -2.39 24.90
N HIS A 115 37.91 -1.21 24.30
CA HIS A 115 38.78 -0.20 24.92
C HIS A 115 38.32 1.26 24.91
N ASP A 116 37.43 1.73 24.03
CA ASP A 116 37.07 3.17 23.98
C ASP A 116 35.62 3.49 23.57
N SER A 117 34.68 2.54 23.67
CA SER A 117 33.26 2.84 23.45
C SER A 117 32.41 2.23 24.56
N THR A 118 31.78 3.10 25.34
CA THR A 118 30.78 2.79 26.37
C THR A 118 29.51 2.11 25.83
N SER A 119 29.47 1.74 24.55
CA SER A 119 28.30 1.21 23.86
C SER A 119 28.67 0.02 22.99
N SER A 120 27.92 -1.07 23.12
CA SER A 120 27.91 -2.19 22.16
C SER A 120 26.95 -1.88 21.00
N ASP A 121 27.18 -2.46 19.84
CA ASP A 121 26.29 -2.35 18.69
C ASP A 121 26.15 -3.68 17.93
N ILE A 122 25.16 -3.76 17.03
CA ILE A 122 24.94 -4.93 16.18
C ILE A 122 25.06 -4.49 14.72
N ALA A 123 26.04 -5.03 14.02
CA ALA A 123 26.21 -4.83 12.58
C ALA A 123 25.36 -5.83 11.80
N LEU A 124 24.51 -5.35 10.90
CA LEU A 124 23.71 -6.17 9.99
C LEU A 124 24.32 -6.14 8.59
N TYR A 125 24.90 -7.25 8.16
CA TYR A 125 25.43 -7.44 6.81
C TYR A 125 24.35 -8.05 5.92
N LYS A 126 23.95 -7.32 4.88
CA LYS A 126 22.95 -7.79 3.92
C LYS A 126 23.58 -8.83 2.99
N MET A 127 22.97 -10.01 2.92
CA MET A 127 23.35 -11.04 1.95
C MET A 127 22.69 -10.73 0.61
N SER A 128 23.50 -10.72 -0.45
CA SER A 128 23.03 -10.59 -1.83
C SER A 128 22.77 -11.95 -2.45
N MET A 129 21.84 -12.00 -3.39
CA MET A 129 21.56 -13.17 -4.24
C MET A 129 22.67 -13.35 -5.30
N ASP A 130 23.39 -12.28 -5.61
CA ASP A 130 24.39 -12.27 -6.68
C ASP A 130 25.72 -12.88 -6.23
N ARG A 131 26.25 -13.79 -7.05
CA ARG A 131 27.47 -14.57 -6.74
C ARG A 131 28.72 -13.73 -6.57
N THR A 132 28.73 -12.53 -7.15
CA THR A 132 29.89 -11.64 -7.24
C THR A 132 29.85 -10.53 -6.21
N GLU A 133 28.71 -10.32 -5.55
CA GLU A 133 28.56 -9.24 -4.59
C GLU A 133 29.01 -9.69 -3.20
N VAL A 134 29.90 -8.90 -2.60
CA VAL A 134 30.35 -9.10 -1.23
C VAL A 134 29.22 -8.63 -0.30
N PRO A 135 28.87 -9.38 0.77
CA PRO A 135 27.93 -8.90 1.78
C PRO A 135 28.32 -7.53 2.33
N LYS A 136 27.42 -6.55 2.24
CA LYS A 136 27.67 -5.16 2.63
C LYS A 136 27.01 -4.86 3.98
N LEU A 137 27.68 -4.03 4.77
CA LEU A 137 27.10 -3.48 5.99
C LEU A 137 25.90 -2.59 5.63
N ALA A 138 24.70 -3.02 6.03
CA ALA A 138 23.45 -2.34 5.73
C ALA A 138 23.01 -1.43 6.88
N HIS A 139 22.98 -1.97 8.10
CA HIS A 139 22.50 -1.25 9.29
C HIS A 139 23.40 -1.53 10.50
N ILE A 140 23.47 -0.55 11.41
CA ILE A 140 24.14 -0.67 12.71
C ILE A 140 23.09 -0.40 13.79
N LEU A 141 22.76 -1.39 14.61
CA LEU A 141 21.82 -1.23 15.73
C LEU A 141 22.59 -0.78 16.96
N HIS A 142 22.36 0.46 17.40
CA HIS A 142 23.03 1.03 18.55
C HIS A 142 22.33 0.58 19.85
N LEU A 143 23.07 -0.10 20.74
CA LEU A 143 22.50 -0.63 21.99
C LEU A 143 22.63 0.35 23.17
N ASP A 144 23.66 1.21 23.15
CA ASP A 144 24.02 2.14 24.24
C ASP A 144 24.21 1.46 25.61
N MET A 145 24.60 0.19 25.59
CA MET A 145 24.75 -0.65 26.78
C MET A 145 25.98 -1.55 26.63
N VAL A 146 26.47 -2.07 27.75
CA VAL A 146 27.55 -3.06 27.81
C VAL A 146 27.14 -4.18 28.75
N GLY A 147 27.33 -5.43 28.32
CA GLY A 147 27.01 -6.59 29.14
C GLY A 147 26.67 -7.82 28.32
N ALA A 148 26.01 -8.78 28.97
CA ALA A 148 25.51 -9.97 28.33
C ALA A 148 24.23 -9.65 27.53
N PHE A 149 24.34 -9.77 26.21
CA PHE A 149 23.22 -9.61 25.30
C PHE A 149 22.75 -10.96 24.76
N ALA A 150 21.43 -11.08 24.62
CA ALA A 150 20.79 -12.17 23.92
C ALA A 150 20.00 -11.59 22.72
N LEU A 151 20.16 -12.20 21.55
CA LEU A 151 19.58 -11.71 20.30
C LEU A 151 18.49 -12.64 19.78
N HIS A 152 17.37 -12.06 19.37
CA HIS A 152 16.29 -12.75 18.67
C HIS A 152 15.96 -12.03 17.36
N GLY A 153 15.72 -12.84 16.32
CA GLY A 153 15.27 -12.36 15.02
C GLY A 153 13.97 -13.05 14.64
N PHE A 154 12.82 -12.44 14.93
CA PHE A 154 11.50 -13.00 14.59
C PHE A 154 10.48 -11.90 14.31
N HIS A 155 9.41 -12.26 13.59
CA HIS A 155 8.38 -11.31 13.12
C HIS A 155 8.96 -10.09 12.39
N ASN A 156 10.07 -10.25 11.65
CA ASN A 156 10.80 -9.15 11.00
C ASN A 156 11.23 -8.04 11.99
N LEU A 157 11.57 -8.40 13.23
CA LEU A 157 12.21 -7.55 14.22
C LEU A 157 13.55 -8.12 14.64
N VAL A 158 14.42 -7.23 15.11
CA VAL A 158 15.59 -7.62 15.89
C VAL A 158 15.34 -7.22 17.34
N ILE A 159 15.31 -8.20 18.23
CA ILE A 159 15.06 -7.99 19.66
C ILE A 159 16.33 -8.34 20.42
N VAL A 160 16.82 -7.39 21.21
CA VAL A 160 18.07 -7.51 21.97
C VAL A 160 17.75 -7.45 23.45
N HIS A 161 17.92 -8.57 24.15
CA HIS A 161 17.74 -8.66 25.58
C HIS A 161 19.06 -8.33 26.29
N HIS A 162 19.07 -7.32 27.14
CA HIS A 162 20.17 -7.02 28.03
C HIS A 162 19.88 -7.61 29.41
N GLN A 163 20.63 -8.65 29.79
CA GLN A 163 20.34 -9.44 31.00
C GLN A 163 20.51 -8.62 32.28
N SER A 164 21.58 -7.82 32.38
CA SER A 164 21.91 -7.08 33.60
C SER A 164 20.86 -6.02 33.96
N SER A 165 20.30 -5.31 32.97
CA SER A 165 19.25 -4.31 33.19
C SER A 165 17.84 -4.88 33.14
N ARG A 166 17.67 -6.14 32.74
CA ARG A 166 16.36 -6.77 32.51
C ARG A 166 15.50 -6.02 31.48
N THR A 167 16.14 -5.50 30.44
CA THR A 167 15.46 -4.75 29.37
C THR A 167 15.65 -5.42 28.02
N SER A 168 14.58 -5.43 27.22
CA SER A 168 14.54 -5.82 25.82
C SER A 168 14.48 -4.57 24.96
N LEU A 169 15.39 -4.47 23.99
CA LEU A 169 15.45 -3.42 22.98
C LEU A 169 14.82 -3.95 21.69
N ILE A 170 13.80 -3.26 21.16
CA ILE A 170 13.13 -3.68 19.92
C ILE A 170 13.62 -2.79 18.78
N PHE A 171 14.10 -3.40 17.70
CA PHE A 171 14.49 -2.71 16.47
C PHE A 171 13.63 -3.17 15.29
N ASP A 172 13.10 -2.20 14.54
CA ASP A 172 12.40 -2.43 13.28
C ASP A 172 13.07 -1.65 12.15
N ILE A 173 13.73 -2.39 11.26
CA ILE A 173 14.46 -1.84 10.10
C ILE A 173 13.49 -1.33 9.02
N GLY A 174 12.27 -1.86 8.97
CA GLY A 174 11.26 -1.53 7.95
C GLY A 174 10.50 -0.22 8.21
N LEU A 175 10.87 0.50 9.27
CA LEU A 175 10.36 1.84 9.56
C LEU A 175 11.13 2.93 8.81
N GLU A 176 12.33 2.66 8.32
CA GLU A 176 13.09 3.62 7.53
C GLU A 176 12.63 3.64 6.08
N GLU A 177 12.24 4.82 5.60
CA GLU A 177 11.83 5.02 4.20
C GLU A 177 13.03 5.08 3.23
N VAL A 178 14.26 5.26 3.74
CA VAL A 178 15.48 5.38 2.92
C VAL A 178 16.58 4.47 3.47
N SER A 179 16.88 3.39 2.74
CA SER A 179 18.03 2.53 3.05
C SER A 179 19.33 3.23 2.67
N LYS A 180 19.98 3.92 3.62
CA LYS A 180 21.37 4.35 3.47
C LYS A 180 22.29 3.24 3.97
N ASN A 181 23.35 2.93 3.22
CA ASN A 181 24.35 1.94 3.66
C ASN A 181 24.98 2.40 4.98
N GLY A 182 25.00 1.52 5.98
CA GLY A 182 25.55 1.81 7.30
C GLY A 182 24.68 2.75 8.14
N CYS A 183 23.36 2.76 7.93
CA CYS A 183 22.46 3.57 8.76
C CYS A 183 22.50 3.11 10.22
N ILE A 184 22.65 4.06 11.15
CA ILE A 184 22.64 3.79 12.59
C ILE A 184 21.21 3.87 13.08
N LEU A 185 20.71 2.74 13.58
CA LEU A 185 19.36 2.57 14.11
C LEU A 185 19.39 2.59 15.63
N TYR A 186 18.45 3.32 16.22
CA TYR A 186 18.17 3.31 17.66
C TYR A 186 16.95 2.42 17.93
N PRO A 187 16.81 1.86 19.16
CA PRO A 187 15.67 1.03 19.49
C PRO A 187 14.37 1.83 19.32
N LEU A 188 13.37 1.21 18.70
CA LEU A 188 12.05 1.78 18.52
C LEU A 188 11.39 2.06 19.89
N TYR A 189 11.51 1.10 20.80
CA TYR A 189 11.19 1.24 22.21
C TYR A 189 11.95 0.20 23.03
N LYS A 190 11.91 0.38 24.36
CA LYS A 190 12.47 -0.55 25.35
C LYS A 190 11.32 -1.09 26.20
N THR A 191 11.34 -2.39 26.48
CA THR A 191 10.36 -3.04 27.36
C THR A 191 11.04 -4.11 28.20
N SER A 192 10.32 -4.76 29.10
CA SER A 192 10.78 -5.94 29.83
C SER A 192 9.92 -7.14 29.46
N LEU A 193 10.51 -8.33 29.47
CA LEU A 193 9.77 -9.58 29.27
C LEU A 193 8.77 -9.76 30.41
N ASN A 194 7.57 -10.22 30.07
CA ASN A 194 6.55 -10.64 31.03
C ASN A 194 6.28 -12.13 30.85
N CYS A 195 6.02 -12.81 31.96
CA CYS A 195 5.68 -14.24 31.96
C CYS A 195 4.18 -14.40 31.67
N SER A 196 3.81 -15.24 30.69
CA SER A 196 2.40 -15.48 30.38
C SER A 196 1.68 -16.18 31.53
N ASP A 197 0.39 -15.90 31.72
CA ASP A 197 -0.43 -16.52 32.78
C ASP A 197 -0.43 -18.06 32.68
N SER A 198 -0.39 -18.58 31.45
CA SER A 198 -0.29 -20.00 31.16
C SER A 198 1.02 -20.65 31.64
N LEU A 199 2.13 -19.89 31.64
CA LEU A 199 3.41 -20.34 32.14
C LEU A 199 3.42 -20.23 33.67
N GLN A 200 2.95 -19.11 34.22
CA GLN A 200 2.82 -18.93 35.66
C GLN A 200 1.96 -20.02 36.32
N ALA A 201 0.83 -20.40 35.71
CA ALA A 201 -0.03 -21.46 36.22
C ALA A 201 0.65 -22.84 36.29
N LYS A 202 1.67 -23.09 35.46
CA LYS A 202 2.42 -24.35 35.44
C LYS A 202 3.56 -24.39 36.46
N PHE A 203 3.95 -23.24 37.03
CA PHE A 203 5.06 -23.15 37.97
C PHE A 203 4.59 -22.65 39.33
N SER A 204 4.85 -23.44 40.37
CA SER A 204 4.57 -23.06 41.76
C SER A 204 5.59 -22.05 42.32
N HIS A 205 6.68 -21.80 41.61
CA HIS A 205 7.79 -20.92 42.00
C HIS A 205 7.97 -19.76 41.02
N GLU A 206 8.53 -18.65 41.52
CA GLU A 206 8.82 -17.47 40.71
C GLU A 206 9.79 -17.79 39.57
N PHE A 207 9.34 -17.63 38.33
CA PHE A 207 10.19 -17.80 37.15
C PHE A 207 11.07 -16.54 36.99
N LYS A 208 12.36 -16.66 37.30
CA LYS A 208 13.30 -15.53 37.24
C LYS A 208 13.57 -15.13 35.78
N LEU A 209 12.93 -14.05 35.35
CA LEU A 209 13.21 -13.42 34.07
C LEU A 209 14.64 -12.85 34.05
N TYR A 210 15.29 -12.97 32.89
CA TYR A 210 16.68 -12.60 32.63
C TYR A 210 17.69 -13.32 33.54
N SER A 211 17.50 -14.62 33.73
CA SER A 211 18.47 -15.47 34.42
C SER A 211 19.80 -15.48 33.65
N PRO A 212 20.95 -15.47 34.34
CA PRO A 212 22.26 -15.56 33.69
C PRO A 212 22.50 -16.92 33.01
N PHE A 213 21.64 -17.91 33.28
CA PHE A 213 21.68 -19.25 32.70
C PHE A 213 20.79 -19.42 31.47
N TRP A 214 20.29 -18.33 30.90
CA TRP A 214 19.53 -18.36 29.66
C TRP A 214 20.39 -18.83 28.50
N VAL A 215 19.88 -19.83 27.79
CA VAL A 215 20.38 -20.30 26.51
C VAL A 215 19.32 -19.99 25.46
N MET A 216 19.74 -19.34 24.39
CA MET A 216 18.84 -18.78 23.38
C MET A 216 18.95 -19.59 22.10
N PHE A 217 17.81 -19.88 21.47
CA PHE A 217 17.76 -20.53 20.18
C PHE A 217 16.94 -19.67 19.20
N GLN A 218 17.47 -19.47 17.99
CA GLN A 218 16.72 -18.80 16.93
C GLN A 218 15.51 -19.67 16.51
N PRO A 219 14.38 -19.06 16.14
CA PRO A 219 14.18 -17.61 16.02
C PRO A 219 13.81 -16.92 17.35
N ASN A 220 13.05 -17.58 18.24
CA ASN A 220 12.40 -16.96 19.41
C ASN A 220 12.34 -17.84 20.67
N LEU A 221 13.27 -18.77 20.86
CA LEU A 221 13.21 -19.77 21.94
C LEU A 221 14.22 -19.46 23.06
N ILE A 222 13.79 -19.60 24.31
CA ILE A 222 14.60 -19.41 25.52
C ILE A 222 14.53 -20.67 26.37
N THR A 223 15.71 -21.18 26.75
CA THR A 223 15.87 -22.24 27.73
C THR A 223 16.55 -21.71 28.97
N ASP A 224 15.95 -21.92 30.14
CA ASP A 224 16.68 -21.72 31.40
C ASP A 224 17.29 -23.05 31.84
N ALA A 225 18.61 -23.18 31.75
CA ALA A 225 19.32 -24.41 32.11
C ALA A 225 19.21 -24.76 33.60
N SER A 226 18.94 -23.78 34.47
CA SER A 226 18.79 -24.00 35.91
C SER A 226 17.44 -24.61 36.29
N VAL A 227 16.39 -24.26 35.54
CA VAL A 227 15.02 -24.74 35.79
C VAL A 227 14.63 -25.88 34.83
N GLY A 228 15.34 -26.02 33.71
CA GLY A 228 15.06 -27.04 32.69
C GLY A 228 13.82 -26.72 31.83
N VAL A 229 13.46 -25.44 31.70
CA VAL A 229 12.23 -25.02 30.99
C VAL A 229 12.57 -24.52 29.60
N PHE A 230 11.79 -24.95 28.62
CA PHE A 230 11.85 -24.48 27.25
C PHE A 230 10.65 -23.58 26.96
N THR A 231 10.91 -22.33 26.58
CA THR A 231 9.88 -21.29 26.38
C THR A 231 10.06 -20.59 25.04
N SER A 232 8.98 -20.01 24.52
CA SER A 232 9.02 -19.14 23.36
C SER A 232 8.69 -17.71 23.75
N VAL A 233 9.34 -16.75 23.08
CA VAL A 233 9.02 -15.32 23.18
C VAL A 233 8.04 -14.97 22.08
N LEU A 234 6.96 -14.29 22.47
CA LEU A 234 5.97 -13.73 21.56
C LEU A 234 5.90 -12.23 21.80
N LEU A 235 5.53 -11.51 20.76
CA LEU A 235 5.30 -10.07 20.80
C LEU A 235 3.83 -9.81 20.48
N ASP A 236 3.15 -9.09 21.36
CA ASP A 236 1.86 -8.50 21.04
C ASP A 236 2.06 -7.13 20.36
N PRO A 237 1.70 -6.98 19.07
CA PRO A 237 1.88 -5.73 18.35
C PRO A 237 0.91 -4.63 18.82
N VAL A 238 -0.22 -4.95 19.45
CA VAL A 238 -1.23 -3.97 19.89
C VAL A 238 -0.78 -3.25 21.16
N GLU A 239 -0.20 -3.99 22.11
CA GLU A 239 0.38 -3.43 23.35
C GLU A 239 1.58 -2.49 23.07
N ALA A 240 2.16 -2.55 21.87
CA ALA A 240 3.21 -1.62 21.47
C ALA A 240 2.73 -0.15 21.42
N GLU A 241 1.42 0.10 21.38
CA GLU A 241 0.86 1.46 21.45
C GLU A 241 1.32 2.23 22.69
N ASN A 242 1.49 1.52 23.82
CA ASN A 242 1.90 2.11 25.11
C ASN A 242 3.35 2.61 25.11
N TYR A 243 4.17 2.10 24.19
CA TYR A 243 5.60 2.40 24.12
C TYR A 243 5.98 3.30 22.94
N ILE A 244 5.16 3.34 21.88
CA ILE A 244 5.42 4.13 20.68
C ILE A 244 4.59 5.42 20.71
N GLU A 245 5.25 6.54 21.02
CA GLU A 245 4.61 7.87 21.09
C GLU A 245 4.09 8.34 19.72
N ASP A 246 4.88 8.16 18.66
CA ASP A 246 4.52 8.60 17.30
C ASP A 246 3.52 7.64 16.66
N LYS A 247 2.25 8.07 16.58
CA LYS A 247 1.15 7.30 16.00
C LYS A 247 1.37 6.91 14.54
N TYR A 248 2.14 7.69 13.77
CA TYR A 248 2.50 7.30 12.41
C TYR A 248 3.43 6.09 12.39
N ARG A 249 4.47 6.10 13.23
CA ARG A 249 5.39 4.96 13.37
C ARG A 249 4.69 3.73 13.92
N TYR A 250 3.77 3.92 14.87
CA TYR A 250 2.94 2.83 15.40
C TYR A 250 2.07 2.19 14.30
N LEU A 251 1.37 2.98 13.49
CA LEU A 251 0.58 2.44 12.36
C LEU A 251 1.47 1.72 11.35
N ARG A 252 2.65 2.26 11.03
CA ARG A 252 3.62 1.58 10.15
C ARG A 252 4.09 0.26 10.75
N PHE A 253 4.37 0.24 12.04
CA PHE A 253 4.75 -0.96 12.78
C PHE A 253 3.66 -2.02 12.73
N LEU A 254 2.40 -1.67 13.05
CA LEU A 254 1.26 -2.59 12.92
C LEU A 254 1.12 -3.15 11.50
N TYR A 255 1.23 -2.28 10.49
CA TYR A 255 1.17 -2.68 9.09
C TYR A 255 2.24 -3.73 8.74
N ASN A 256 3.48 -3.48 9.16
CA ASN A 256 4.60 -4.38 8.95
C ASN A 256 4.48 -5.70 9.75
N ARG A 257 3.64 -5.77 10.80
CA ARG A 257 3.40 -6.99 11.62
C ARG A 257 2.24 -7.85 11.14
N CYS A 258 1.61 -7.48 10.03
CA CYS A 258 0.55 -8.28 9.44
C CYS A 258 -0.64 -8.52 10.39
N VAL A 259 -0.94 -7.52 11.24
CA VAL A 259 -2.08 -7.61 12.16
C VAL A 259 -3.40 -7.78 11.38
N PRO A 260 -4.45 -8.34 12.01
CA PRO A 260 -5.74 -8.49 11.35
C PRO A 260 -6.22 -7.15 10.76
N LYS A 261 -6.76 -7.20 9.54
CA LYS A 261 -7.14 -5.99 8.80
C LYS A 261 -8.11 -5.09 9.57
N SER A 262 -9.05 -5.68 10.30
CA SER A 262 -10.01 -4.95 11.15
C SER A 262 -9.30 -4.13 12.22
N VAL A 263 -8.36 -4.74 12.94
CA VAL A 263 -7.58 -4.10 14.01
C VAL A 263 -6.77 -2.93 13.45
N PHE A 264 -6.11 -3.10 12.30
CA PHE A 264 -5.36 -2.01 11.66
C PHE A 264 -6.27 -0.84 11.26
N LEU A 265 -7.40 -1.12 10.60
CA LEU A 265 -8.32 -0.09 10.11
C LEU A 265 -9.02 0.64 11.27
N GLU A 266 -9.36 -0.05 12.36
CA GLU A 266 -9.89 0.57 13.58
C GLU A 266 -8.88 1.55 14.21
N ASN A 267 -7.61 1.13 14.33
CA ASN A 267 -6.53 1.98 14.83
C ASN A 267 -6.30 3.20 13.93
N LEU A 268 -6.29 3.01 12.61
CA LEU A 268 -6.18 4.08 11.63
C LEU A 268 -7.35 5.07 11.77
N ARG A 269 -8.59 4.56 11.83
CA ARG A 269 -9.80 5.37 12.00
C ARG A 269 -9.74 6.19 13.28
N HIS A 270 -9.36 5.58 14.41
CA HIS A 270 -9.22 6.28 15.68
C HIS A 270 -8.16 7.41 15.59
N CYS A 271 -7.01 7.15 14.96
CA CYS A 271 -5.98 8.17 14.77
C CYS A 271 -6.43 9.34 13.88
N VAL A 272 -7.22 9.05 12.84
CA VAL A 272 -7.75 10.05 11.90
C VAL A 272 -8.86 10.88 12.55
N VAL A 273 -9.81 10.24 13.24
CA VAL A 273 -10.92 10.92 13.95
C VAL A 273 -10.38 11.81 15.07
N ALA A 274 -9.44 11.29 15.87
CA ALA A 274 -8.80 12.05 16.95
C ALA A 274 -7.79 13.10 16.46
N ASN A 275 -7.61 13.26 15.14
CA ASN A 275 -6.69 14.20 14.51
C ASN A 275 -5.24 14.09 15.05
N LYS A 276 -4.77 12.86 15.32
CA LYS A 276 -3.42 12.60 15.84
C LYS A 276 -2.36 12.54 14.74
N LEU A 277 -2.76 12.63 13.46
CA LEU A 277 -1.88 12.49 12.30
C LEU A 277 -1.81 13.80 11.51
N LYS A 278 -0.59 14.19 11.10
CA LYS A 278 -0.39 15.32 10.19
C LYS A 278 -0.82 14.93 8.78
N LEU A 279 -1.30 15.91 7.98
CA LEU A 279 -1.74 15.67 6.61
C LEU A 279 -0.66 15.00 5.72
N LYS A 280 0.62 15.33 5.94
CA LYS A 280 1.74 14.66 5.25
C LYS A 280 1.83 13.18 5.60
N GLN A 281 1.71 12.84 6.88
CA GLN A 281 1.72 11.45 7.36
C GLN A 281 0.55 10.65 6.78
N VAL A 282 -0.64 11.26 6.73
CA VAL A 282 -1.82 10.64 6.11
C VAL A 282 -1.59 10.39 4.61
N LYS A 283 -0.96 11.34 3.89
CA LYS A 283 -0.56 11.11 2.48
C LYS A 283 0.32 9.87 2.37
N HIS A 284 1.36 9.75 3.20
CA HIS A 284 2.27 8.60 3.16
C HIS A 284 1.54 7.29 3.46
N ILE A 285 0.64 7.26 4.46
CA ILE A 285 -0.17 6.06 4.77
C ILE A 285 -0.98 5.63 3.54
N PHE A 286 -1.67 6.55 2.88
CA PHE A 286 -2.45 6.22 1.67
C PHE A 286 -1.56 5.78 0.50
N ASP A 287 -0.38 6.36 0.34
CA ASP A 287 0.58 5.94 -0.67
C ASP A 287 1.09 4.51 -0.41
N TRP A 288 1.29 4.11 0.86
CA TRP A 288 1.66 2.73 1.20
C TRP A 288 0.58 1.74 0.78
N LEU A 289 -0.68 2.05 1.09
CA LEU A 289 -1.83 1.23 0.75
C LEU A 289 -2.03 1.14 -0.77
N ALA A 290 -1.96 2.27 -1.47
CA ALA A 290 -2.06 2.33 -2.92
C ALA A 290 -0.92 1.54 -3.60
N LYS A 291 0.32 1.67 -3.13
CA LYS A 291 1.47 0.88 -3.62
C LYS A 291 1.30 -0.62 -3.40
N ALA A 292 0.71 -1.02 -2.27
CA ALA A 292 0.41 -2.42 -1.99
C ALA A 292 -0.65 -2.98 -2.95
N ILE A 293 -1.72 -2.23 -3.20
CA ILE A 293 -2.76 -2.59 -4.17
C ILE A 293 -2.16 -2.68 -5.58
N ALA A 294 -1.40 -1.66 -6.02
CA ALA A 294 -0.80 -1.62 -7.35
C ALA A 294 0.16 -2.79 -7.62
N ARG A 295 0.98 -3.18 -6.63
CA ARG A 295 1.88 -4.33 -6.75
C ARG A 295 1.13 -5.66 -6.94
N ARG A 296 -0.09 -5.79 -6.39
CA ARG A 296 -0.92 -6.99 -6.57
C ARG A 296 -1.67 -7.02 -7.90
N CYS A 297 -2.07 -5.84 -8.40
CA CYS A 297 -2.72 -5.72 -9.71
C CYS A 297 -1.77 -5.97 -10.88
N GLN A 298 -0.45 -5.83 -10.67
CA GLN A 298 0.54 -6.20 -11.67
C GLN A 298 0.59 -7.73 -11.80
N PRO A 299 0.55 -8.28 -13.03
CA PRO A 299 0.76 -9.71 -13.20
C PRO A 299 2.13 -10.04 -12.61
N THR A 300 2.15 -10.95 -11.63
CA THR A 300 3.41 -11.51 -11.12
C THR A 300 4.16 -12.03 -12.33
N SER A 301 5.20 -11.31 -12.74
CA SER A 301 6.22 -11.85 -13.63
C SER A 301 6.83 -12.98 -12.84
N LYS A 302 6.29 -14.18 -13.02
CA LYS A 302 6.92 -15.42 -12.58
C LYS A 302 8.30 -15.33 -13.21
N TYR A 303 9.31 -15.15 -12.37
CA TYR A 303 10.69 -15.12 -12.81
C TYR A 303 10.88 -16.30 -13.74
N ASN A 304 11.07 -15.98 -15.02
CA ASN A 304 11.46 -16.96 -15.99
C ASN A 304 12.74 -17.62 -15.48
N ASP A 305 12.74 -18.93 -15.63
CA ASP A 305 13.78 -19.90 -15.33
C ASP A 305 15.14 -19.41 -15.85
N THR A 306 15.81 -18.56 -15.06
CA THR A 306 17.22 -18.27 -15.24
C THR A 306 17.94 -19.45 -14.62
N GLY A 307 18.93 -20.03 -15.31
CA GLY A 307 19.71 -21.21 -14.89
C GLY A 307 20.51 -21.02 -13.59
N VAL A 308 19.83 -20.62 -12.52
CA VAL A 308 20.33 -20.29 -11.20
C VAL A 308 20.52 -21.60 -10.45
N LYS A 309 21.79 -22.01 -10.34
CA LYS A 309 22.18 -23.28 -9.69
C LYS A 309 21.73 -23.42 -8.23
N TYR A 310 21.47 -22.31 -7.54
CA TYR A 310 21.01 -22.24 -6.14
C TYR A 310 20.35 -20.89 -5.85
N VAL A 311 19.42 -20.83 -4.90
CA VAL A 311 18.68 -19.61 -4.52
C VAL A 311 18.75 -19.44 -3.01
N LEU A 312 19.14 -18.26 -2.52
CA LEU A 312 18.99 -17.95 -1.09
C LEU A 312 17.52 -17.60 -0.81
N MET A 313 16.94 -18.28 0.16
CA MET A 313 15.55 -18.11 0.56
C MET A 313 15.51 -17.35 1.91
N ALA A 314 14.83 -16.21 1.93
CA ALA A 314 14.44 -15.53 3.15
C ALA A 314 13.01 -15.92 3.53
N GLU A 315 12.68 -15.90 4.82
CA GLU A 315 11.29 -16.03 5.27
C GLU A 315 10.42 -14.98 4.57
N GLN A 316 9.30 -15.44 4.01
CA GLN A 316 8.41 -14.58 3.26
C GLN A 316 7.63 -13.65 4.19
N HIS A 317 7.70 -12.37 3.90
CA HIS A 317 6.90 -11.32 4.48
C HIS A 317 5.86 -10.89 3.45
N GLU A 318 4.61 -11.20 3.75
CA GLU A 318 3.45 -10.74 2.99
C GLU A 318 2.86 -9.50 3.66
N GLU A 319 2.51 -8.48 2.88
CA GLU A 319 1.89 -7.27 3.41
C GLU A 319 0.38 -7.45 3.61
N ILE A 320 -0.20 -6.74 4.58
CA ILE A 320 -1.64 -6.77 4.88
C ILE A 320 -2.45 -6.50 3.60
N VAL A 321 -3.43 -7.38 3.33
CA VAL A 321 -4.37 -7.21 2.22
C VAL A 321 -5.46 -6.23 2.62
N ILE A 322 -5.37 -5.00 2.09
CA ILE A 322 -6.36 -3.94 2.22
C ILE A 322 -6.78 -3.53 0.82
N GLU A 323 -8.08 -3.59 0.55
CA GLU A 323 -8.67 -3.17 -0.72
C GLU A 323 -9.25 -1.76 -0.64
N GLN A 324 -9.63 -1.20 -1.79
CA GLN A 324 -10.25 0.14 -1.82
C GLN A 324 -11.55 0.15 -1.00
N GLU A 325 -12.35 -0.92 -1.07
CA GLU A 325 -13.63 -1.06 -0.35
C GLU A 325 -13.44 -1.02 1.17
N ASP A 326 -12.38 -1.67 1.67
CA ASP A 326 -12.07 -1.69 3.10
C ASP A 326 -11.77 -0.27 3.61
N ILE A 327 -10.99 0.52 2.86
CA ILE A 327 -10.65 1.90 3.23
C ILE A 327 -11.90 2.78 3.18
N VAL A 328 -12.66 2.68 2.10
CA VAL A 328 -13.87 3.49 1.89
C VAL A 328 -14.92 3.20 2.97
N GLY A 329 -15.20 1.92 3.22
CA GLY A 329 -16.18 1.48 4.21
C GLY A 329 -15.78 1.81 5.65
N ASN A 330 -14.51 1.70 6.01
CA ASN A 330 -14.09 1.92 7.41
C ASN A 330 -13.72 3.38 7.72
N LEU A 331 -13.20 4.13 6.75
CA LEU A 331 -12.64 5.47 7.00
C LEU A 331 -13.53 6.60 6.48
N PHE A 332 -14.20 6.41 5.34
CA PHE A 332 -14.83 7.50 4.60
C PHE A 332 -16.36 7.50 4.66
N LEU A 333 -16.98 6.47 5.25
CA LEU A 333 -18.38 6.54 5.68
C LEU A 333 -18.47 7.47 6.90
N LEU A 334 -18.83 8.73 6.64
CA LEU A 334 -18.96 9.77 7.66
C LEU A 334 -20.25 9.54 8.47
N PRO A 335 -20.18 9.43 9.80
CA PRO A 335 -21.35 9.55 10.66
C PRO A 335 -21.96 10.96 10.56
N ASP A 336 -23.29 11.05 10.65
CA ASP A 336 -24.01 12.31 10.56
C ASP A 336 -23.59 13.32 11.64
N ASP A 337 -23.21 12.81 12.82
CA ASP A 337 -22.86 13.54 14.05
C ASP A 337 -21.53 14.32 13.99
N TYR A 338 -20.77 14.23 12.90
CA TYR A 338 -19.51 14.96 12.79
C TYR A 338 -19.69 16.48 12.63
N THR A 339 -18.81 17.22 13.32
CA THR A 339 -18.75 18.69 13.22
C THR A 339 -18.32 19.13 11.83
N LEU A 340 -18.63 20.38 11.45
CA LEU A 340 -18.25 20.93 10.14
C LEU A 340 -16.72 20.86 9.90
N ASP A 341 -15.93 21.16 10.94
CA ASP A 341 -14.47 21.09 10.90
C ASP A 341 -13.96 19.64 10.71
N GLN A 342 -14.58 18.67 11.37
CA GLN A 342 -14.27 17.26 11.13
C GLN A 342 -14.57 16.87 9.68
N LYS A 343 -15.76 17.20 9.17
CA LYS A 343 -16.15 16.93 7.77
C LYS A 343 -15.16 17.56 6.79
N GLN A 344 -14.66 18.78 7.07
CA GLN A 344 -13.66 19.45 6.24
C GLN A 344 -12.30 18.75 6.24
N ARG A 345 -11.86 18.25 7.40
CA ARG A 345 -10.63 17.45 7.48
C ARG A 345 -10.77 16.14 6.73
N PHE A 346 -11.90 15.44 6.89
CA PHE A 346 -12.15 14.20 6.17
C PHE A 346 -12.16 14.40 4.66
N LEU A 347 -12.76 15.48 4.17
CA LEU A 347 -12.68 15.83 2.75
C LEU A 347 -11.23 16.00 2.27
N GLN A 348 -10.37 16.66 3.06
CA GLN A 348 -8.95 16.76 2.74
C GLN A 348 -8.27 15.39 2.69
N TYR A 349 -8.61 14.47 3.60
CA TYR A 349 -8.10 13.11 3.58
C TYR A 349 -8.59 12.32 2.36
N MET A 350 -9.87 12.43 1.98
CA MET A 350 -10.41 11.80 0.76
C MET A 350 -9.68 12.30 -0.49
N LEU A 351 -9.42 13.61 -0.61
CA LEU A 351 -8.67 14.17 -1.73
C LEU A 351 -7.21 13.68 -1.76
N ARG A 352 -6.58 13.49 -0.59
CA ARG A 352 -5.23 12.89 -0.51
C ARG A 352 -5.24 11.43 -0.92
N TYR A 353 -6.25 10.67 -0.52
CA TYR A 353 -6.42 9.28 -0.94
C TYR A 353 -6.61 9.17 -2.46
N LEU A 354 -7.49 10.01 -3.03
CA LEU A 354 -7.66 10.12 -4.49
C LEU A 354 -6.33 10.41 -5.19
N THR A 355 -5.55 11.37 -4.68
CA THR A 355 -4.23 11.69 -5.22
C THR A 355 -3.29 10.48 -5.17
N ALA A 356 -3.27 9.72 -4.06
CA ALA A 356 -2.42 8.54 -3.90
C ALA A 356 -2.80 7.41 -4.88
N LEU A 357 -4.10 7.20 -5.14
CA LEU A 357 -4.56 6.23 -6.14
C LEU A 357 -4.10 6.62 -7.56
N LEU A 358 -4.24 7.89 -7.92
CA LEU A 358 -3.84 8.42 -9.22
C LEU A 358 -2.32 8.40 -9.42
N GLU A 359 -1.55 8.80 -8.41
CA GLU A 359 -0.07 8.74 -8.41
C GLU A 359 0.42 7.30 -8.65
N ASN A 360 -0.32 6.29 -8.15
CA ASN A 360 -0.02 4.86 -8.32
C ASN A 360 -0.71 4.20 -9.53
N LYS A 361 -1.35 4.98 -10.41
CA LYS A 361 -2.05 4.52 -11.64
C LYS A 361 -3.13 3.47 -11.37
N LEU A 362 -3.84 3.60 -10.25
CA LEU A 362 -4.97 2.74 -9.91
C LEU A 362 -6.28 3.33 -10.43
N GLU A 363 -7.15 2.47 -10.96
CA GLU A 363 -8.52 2.86 -11.27
C GLU A 363 -9.29 3.07 -9.97
N VAL A 364 -9.94 4.23 -9.86
CA VAL A 364 -10.67 4.63 -8.65
C VAL A 364 -12.08 4.08 -8.71
N GLN A 365 -12.54 3.46 -7.62
CA GLN A 365 -13.89 2.91 -7.56
C GLN A 365 -14.98 3.99 -7.78
N PRO A 366 -15.94 3.76 -8.68
CA PRO A 366 -17.03 4.72 -8.94
C PRO A 366 -17.86 5.04 -7.70
N TYR A 367 -18.07 4.06 -6.80
CA TYR A 367 -18.80 4.24 -5.55
C TYR A 367 -18.16 5.30 -4.65
N PHE A 368 -16.84 5.25 -4.45
CA PHE A 368 -16.11 6.23 -3.65
C PHE A 368 -16.26 7.66 -4.21
N LEU A 369 -16.24 7.80 -5.53
CA LEU A 369 -16.35 9.10 -6.19
C LEU A 369 -17.77 9.65 -6.15
N ASN A 370 -18.74 8.87 -6.64
CA ASN A 370 -20.11 9.33 -6.90
C ASN A 370 -20.95 9.40 -5.62
N GLU A 371 -20.78 8.46 -4.69
CA GLU A 371 -21.64 8.38 -3.49
C GLU A 371 -21.02 9.06 -2.27
N ILE A 372 -19.70 9.20 -2.22
CA ILE A 372 -19.00 9.72 -1.02
C ILE A 372 -18.33 11.05 -1.29
N LEU A 373 -17.34 11.10 -2.20
CA LEU A 373 -16.53 12.30 -2.39
C LEU A 373 -17.35 13.47 -2.95
N VAL A 374 -18.07 13.27 -4.05
CA VAL A 374 -18.83 14.34 -4.72
C VAL A 374 -19.95 14.88 -3.83
N PRO A 375 -20.82 14.06 -3.21
CA PRO A 375 -21.86 14.55 -2.31
C PRO A 375 -21.29 15.32 -1.11
N THR A 376 -20.16 14.85 -0.54
CA THR A 376 -19.46 15.55 0.54
C THR A 376 -18.97 16.92 0.08
N MET A 377 -18.35 17.02 -1.11
CA MET A 377 -17.89 18.31 -1.66
C MET A 377 -19.04 19.31 -1.90
N ILE A 378 -20.17 18.83 -2.41
CA ILE A 378 -21.37 19.65 -2.67
C ILE A 378 -22.01 20.10 -1.35
N GLY A 379 -22.13 19.18 -0.38
CA GLY A 379 -22.65 19.48 0.96
C GLY A 379 -21.82 20.55 1.69
N MET A 380 -20.50 20.53 1.48
CA MET A 380 -19.57 21.49 2.08
C MET A 380 -19.36 22.79 1.28
N GLY A 381 -19.93 22.90 0.07
CA GLY A 381 -19.82 24.11 -0.75
C GLY A 381 -18.47 24.29 -1.47
N HIS A 382 -17.62 23.26 -1.56
CA HIS A 382 -16.34 23.32 -2.30
C HIS A 382 -16.52 23.12 -3.81
N LEU A 383 -17.41 23.92 -4.41
CA LEU A 383 -17.94 23.74 -5.77
C LEU A 383 -16.92 24.10 -6.86
N GLU A 384 -16.08 25.10 -6.64
CA GLU A 384 -15.02 25.49 -7.60
C GLU A 384 -13.94 24.40 -7.74
N ARG A 385 -13.56 23.77 -6.64
CA ARG A 385 -12.62 22.63 -6.66
C ARG A 385 -13.25 21.44 -7.38
N LEU A 386 -14.52 21.16 -7.12
CA LEU A 386 -15.25 20.10 -7.81
C LEU A 386 -15.28 20.38 -9.32
N HIS A 387 -15.59 21.62 -9.72
CA HIS A 387 -15.56 22.06 -11.11
C HIS A 387 -14.20 21.72 -11.75
N GLN A 388 -13.09 22.09 -11.13
CA GLN A 388 -11.75 21.81 -11.66
C GLN A 388 -11.48 20.30 -11.80
N LEU A 389 -11.82 19.49 -10.80
CA LEU A 389 -11.62 18.03 -10.85
C LEU A 389 -12.39 17.37 -12.00
N LEU A 390 -13.60 17.85 -12.27
CA LEU A 390 -14.45 17.36 -13.36
C LEU A 390 -13.93 17.85 -14.73
N LEU A 391 -13.54 19.12 -14.83
CA LEU A 391 -13.01 19.70 -16.07
C LEU A 391 -11.70 19.03 -16.51
N TYR A 392 -10.78 18.77 -15.57
CA TYR A 392 -9.52 18.08 -15.84
C TYR A 392 -9.66 16.55 -15.95
N ARG A 393 -10.88 16.01 -15.88
CA ARG A 393 -11.18 14.57 -15.96
C ARG A 393 -10.40 13.72 -14.95
N ILE A 394 -10.15 14.28 -13.77
CA ILE A 394 -9.61 13.51 -12.65
C ILE A 394 -10.67 12.53 -12.14
N ILE A 395 -11.93 12.96 -12.17
CA ILE A 395 -13.09 12.11 -11.93
C ILE A 395 -13.59 11.63 -13.30
N PRO A 396 -13.72 10.31 -13.55
CA PRO A 396 -14.23 9.78 -14.81
C PRO A 396 -15.70 10.16 -15.02
N ASP A 397 -16.07 10.34 -16.29
CA ASP A 397 -17.45 10.64 -16.67
C ASP A 397 -18.35 9.43 -16.33
N SER A 398 -19.47 9.69 -15.66
CA SER A 398 -20.49 8.68 -15.32
C SER A 398 -21.88 9.26 -15.47
N LYS A 399 -22.83 8.45 -15.99
CA LYS A 399 -24.24 8.85 -16.10
C LYS A 399 -24.82 9.21 -14.73
N GLN A 400 -24.55 8.37 -13.71
CA GLN A 400 -25.04 8.58 -12.34
C GLN A 400 -24.54 9.91 -11.76
N LEU A 401 -23.25 10.20 -11.97
CA LEU A 401 -22.64 11.45 -11.53
C LEU A 401 -23.29 12.66 -12.22
N ALA A 402 -23.50 12.60 -13.54
CA ALA A 402 -24.11 13.70 -14.27
C ALA A 402 -25.54 14.02 -13.76
N PHE A 403 -26.37 13.00 -13.50
CA PHE A 403 -27.70 13.22 -12.91
C PHE A 403 -27.64 13.77 -11.49
N GLN A 404 -26.69 13.32 -10.67
CA GLN A 404 -26.47 13.88 -9.34
C GLN A 404 -26.09 15.37 -9.40
N LEU A 405 -25.21 15.76 -10.33
CA LEU A 405 -24.82 17.16 -10.53
C LEU A 405 -26.02 18.02 -10.96
N LEU A 406 -26.88 17.51 -11.84
CA LEU A 406 -28.11 18.18 -12.27
C LEU A 406 -29.09 18.41 -11.12
N SER A 407 -29.22 17.45 -10.20
CA SER A 407 -30.09 17.60 -9.02
C SER A 407 -29.64 18.73 -8.08
N HIS A 408 -28.38 19.15 -8.17
CA HIS A 408 -27.78 20.20 -7.35
C HIS A 408 -27.61 21.54 -8.08
N GLU A 409 -28.31 21.76 -9.20
CA GLU A 409 -28.30 23.00 -9.97
C GLU A 409 -28.47 24.25 -9.11
N ALA A 410 -29.42 24.24 -8.17
CA ALA A 410 -29.76 25.40 -7.35
C ALA A 410 -28.58 25.92 -6.50
N LYS A 411 -27.56 25.10 -6.26
CA LYS A 411 -26.36 25.47 -5.49
C LYS A 411 -25.26 26.07 -6.36
N TYR A 412 -25.08 25.60 -7.59
CA TYR A 412 -24.02 26.07 -8.49
C TYR A 412 -24.41 25.84 -9.95
N SER A 413 -24.86 26.92 -10.60
CA SER A 413 -25.31 26.93 -12.00
C SER A 413 -24.32 26.29 -12.99
N PRO A 414 -22.98 26.46 -12.88
CA PRO A 414 -22.05 25.82 -13.81
C PRO A 414 -21.98 24.28 -13.72
N LEU A 415 -22.54 23.62 -12.68
CA LEU A 415 -22.59 22.14 -12.63
C LEU A 415 -23.43 21.56 -13.77
N VAL A 416 -24.44 22.30 -14.23
CA VAL A 416 -25.34 21.88 -15.30
C VAL A 416 -24.58 21.68 -16.59
N GLN A 417 -23.79 22.70 -16.98
CA GLN A 417 -23.02 22.63 -18.21
C GLN A 417 -22.02 21.48 -18.15
N LEU A 418 -21.35 21.29 -17.01
CA LEU A 418 -20.45 20.15 -16.81
C LEU A 418 -21.17 18.80 -16.93
N ALA A 419 -22.38 18.67 -16.39
CA ALA A 419 -23.17 17.45 -16.50
C ALA A 419 -23.59 17.17 -17.96
N LEU A 420 -24.00 18.19 -18.72
CA LEU A 420 -24.29 18.06 -20.15
C LEU A 420 -23.04 17.72 -20.96
N ASP A 421 -21.90 18.34 -20.64
CA ASP A 421 -20.62 18.03 -21.27
C ASP A 421 -20.18 16.59 -20.94
N MET A 422 -20.44 16.08 -19.74
CA MET A 422 -20.20 14.67 -19.38
C MET A 422 -21.09 13.71 -20.18
N LEU A 423 -22.40 13.96 -20.20
CA LEU A 423 -23.35 13.10 -20.90
C LEU A 423 -23.09 13.08 -22.41
N SER A 424 -22.74 14.23 -23.00
CA SER A 424 -22.39 14.32 -24.42
C SER A 424 -21.11 13.55 -24.75
N ARG A 425 -20.08 13.61 -23.89
CA ARG A 425 -18.85 12.81 -24.05
C ARG A 425 -19.09 11.31 -23.92
N LEU A 426 -20.01 10.89 -23.05
CA LEU A 426 -20.38 9.49 -22.89
C LEU A 426 -21.14 8.93 -24.10
N GLY A 427 -21.77 9.79 -24.92
CA GLY A 427 -22.45 9.44 -26.18
C GLY A 427 -23.65 8.49 -26.06
N THR A 428 -23.97 8.02 -24.85
CA THR A 428 -24.99 7.00 -24.56
C THR A 428 -26.25 7.57 -23.93
N ALA A 429 -26.31 8.89 -23.70
CA ALA A 429 -27.39 9.57 -22.98
C ALA A 429 -28.05 10.69 -23.80
N THR A 430 -28.25 10.47 -25.10
CA THR A 430 -28.76 11.49 -26.02
C THR A 430 -30.22 11.87 -25.76
N GLU A 431 -31.04 10.91 -25.33
CA GLU A 431 -32.45 11.16 -25.01
C GLU A 431 -32.57 11.99 -23.72
N GLU A 432 -31.79 11.63 -22.71
CA GLU A 432 -31.78 12.29 -21.41
C GLU A 432 -31.25 13.73 -21.52
N ILE A 433 -30.21 13.98 -22.34
CA ILE A 433 -29.73 15.35 -22.64
C ILE A 433 -30.85 16.21 -23.22
N VAL A 434 -31.60 15.68 -24.18
CA VAL A 434 -32.69 16.43 -24.82
C VAL A 434 -33.82 16.71 -23.83
N GLU A 435 -34.18 15.76 -22.97
CA GLU A 435 -35.17 15.98 -21.92
C GLU A 435 -34.72 17.06 -20.92
N ILE A 436 -33.43 17.10 -20.55
CA ILE A 436 -32.88 18.14 -19.67
C ILE A 436 -32.93 19.53 -20.34
N LEU A 437 -32.59 19.62 -21.62
CA LEU A 437 -32.63 20.89 -22.37
C LEU A 437 -34.08 21.39 -22.56
N ILE A 438 -35.02 20.47 -22.81
CA ILE A 438 -36.46 20.78 -22.87
C ILE A 438 -36.97 21.30 -21.52
N ALA A 439 -36.62 20.64 -20.41
CA ALA A 439 -37.04 21.05 -19.07
C ALA A 439 -36.53 22.46 -18.69
N ARG A 440 -35.44 22.92 -19.33
CA ARG A 440 -34.81 24.23 -19.11
C ARG A 440 -35.29 25.32 -20.07
N ASN A 441 -36.24 25.03 -20.96
CA ASN A 441 -36.69 25.94 -22.02
C ASN A 441 -35.57 26.33 -23.01
N LEU A 442 -34.60 25.44 -23.25
CA LEU A 442 -33.49 25.63 -24.19
C LEU A 442 -33.72 24.78 -25.45
N VAL A 443 -34.90 24.94 -26.06
CA VAL A 443 -35.37 24.07 -27.16
C VAL A 443 -34.51 24.21 -28.41
N VAL A 444 -33.99 25.41 -28.69
CA VAL A 444 -33.11 25.67 -29.85
C VAL A 444 -31.76 24.96 -29.71
N GLU A 445 -31.21 24.90 -28.51
CA GLU A 445 -29.95 24.19 -28.23
C GLU A 445 -30.15 22.67 -28.26
N ALA A 446 -31.31 22.18 -27.83
CA ALA A 446 -31.69 20.77 -28.00
C ALA A 446 -31.73 20.36 -29.48
N ILE A 447 -32.29 21.20 -30.34
CA ILE A 447 -32.32 20.96 -31.80
C ILE A 447 -30.90 20.98 -32.37
N ARG A 448 -30.10 22.01 -32.08
CA ARG A 448 -28.71 22.10 -32.54
C ARG A 448 -27.85 20.90 -32.10
N PHE A 449 -28.08 20.39 -30.89
CA PHE A 449 -27.40 19.20 -30.39
C PHE A 449 -27.82 17.94 -31.16
N LEU A 450 -29.11 17.77 -31.48
CA LEU A 450 -29.60 16.66 -32.30
C LEU A 450 -29.05 16.70 -33.74
N GLU A 451 -28.81 17.90 -34.27
CA GLU A 451 -28.19 18.09 -35.59
C GLU A 451 -26.73 17.69 -35.64
N SER A 452 -25.95 18.08 -34.63
CA SER A 452 -24.51 17.79 -34.60
C SER A 452 -24.22 16.28 -34.52
N LEU A 453 -25.14 15.51 -33.93
CA LEU A 453 -25.05 14.06 -33.76
C LEU A 453 -25.71 13.24 -34.90
N GLN A 454 -26.36 13.89 -35.87
CA GLN A 454 -27.11 13.23 -36.96
C GLN A 454 -28.13 12.17 -36.49
N LEU A 455 -28.64 12.30 -35.26
CA LEU A 455 -29.57 11.36 -34.59
C LEU A 455 -31.00 11.92 -34.47
N ALA A 456 -31.36 12.87 -35.34
CA ALA A 456 -32.67 13.53 -35.36
C ALA A 456 -33.87 12.56 -35.53
N ASP A 457 -33.61 11.32 -35.95
CA ASP A 457 -34.62 10.30 -36.24
C ASP A 457 -35.02 9.45 -35.01
N LYS A 458 -34.39 9.63 -33.83
CA LYS A 458 -34.69 8.82 -32.63
C LYS A 458 -35.48 9.54 -31.54
N VAL A 459 -35.52 10.87 -31.53
CA VAL A 459 -36.13 11.63 -30.44
C VAL A 459 -37.53 12.11 -30.84
N ASN A 460 -38.49 11.96 -29.93
CA ASN A 460 -39.90 12.28 -30.18
C ASN A 460 -40.10 13.80 -30.38
N GLY A 461 -40.11 14.25 -31.64
CA GLY A 461 -40.18 15.66 -32.04
C GLY A 461 -41.41 16.40 -31.50
N LEU A 462 -42.47 15.69 -31.13
CA LEU A 462 -43.67 16.26 -30.52
C LEU A 462 -43.39 16.92 -29.17
N LYS A 463 -42.54 16.33 -28.31
CA LYS A 463 -42.18 16.92 -27.01
C LYS A 463 -41.46 18.28 -27.18
N LEU A 464 -40.64 18.41 -28.23
CA LEU A 464 -39.93 19.65 -28.57
C LEU A 464 -40.87 20.74 -29.08
N ILE A 465 -41.89 20.36 -29.86
CA ILE A 465 -42.90 21.29 -30.38
C ILE A 465 -43.81 21.77 -29.24
N GLU A 466 -44.25 20.87 -28.36
CA GLU A 466 -45.08 21.20 -27.20
C GLU A 466 -44.36 22.13 -26.21
N SER A 467 -43.06 21.93 -25.99
CA SER A 467 -42.26 22.83 -25.14
C SER A 467 -42.04 24.18 -25.81
N ALA A 468 -41.71 24.21 -27.10
CA ALA A 468 -41.58 25.46 -27.85
C ALA A 468 -42.87 26.29 -27.84
N TRP A 469 -44.04 25.63 -27.87
CA TRP A 469 -45.35 26.30 -27.87
C TRP A 469 -45.63 27.09 -26.57
N LYS A 470 -44.94 26.77 -25.48
CA LYS A 470 -45.03 27.48 -24.20
C LYS A 470 -44.10 28.71 -24.11
N GLU A 471 -43.17 28.85 -25.04
CA GLU A 471 -42.13 29.89 -25.03
C GLU A 471 -42.46 31.11 -25.91
N ASN A 472 -41.47 31.97 -26.17
CA ASN A 472 -41.59 33.18 -26.97
C ASN A 472 -41.94 32.90 -28.45
N ARG A 473 -42.67 33.84 -29.06
CA ARG A 473 -43.16 33.79 -30.46
C ARG A 473 -42.06 33.46 -31.48
N LEU A 474 -40.84 33.96 -31.27
CA LEU A 474 -39.67 33.70 -32.14
C LEU A 474 -39.17 32.24 -32.05
N ILE A 475 -39.19 31.64 -30.87
CA ILE A 475 -38.74 30.25 -30.65
C ILE A 475 -39.78 29.28 -31.21
N ARG A 476 -41.08 29.59 -31.06
CA ARG A 476 -42.18 28.86 -31.72
C ARG A 476 -41.96 28.81 -33.23
N TYR A 477 -41.68 29.96 -33.85
CA TYR A 477 -41.42 30.04 -35.27
C TYR A 477 -40.17 29.24 -35.69
N ALA A 478 -39.04 29.42 -35.01
CA ALA A 478 -37.80 28.73 -35.35
C ALA A 478 -37.90 27.20 -35.24
N VAL A 479 -38.53 26.69 -34.17
CA VAL A 479 -38.72 25.25 -33.95
C VAL A 479 -39.73 24.67 -34.93
N PHE A 480 -40.82 25.40 -35.21
CA PHE A 480 -41.86 24.92 -36.11
C PHE A 480 -41.41 24.93 -37.58
N SER A 481 -40.75 26.00 -38.04
CA SER A 481 -40.13 26.05 -39.37
C SER A 481 -39.08 24.94 -39.55
N TYR A 482 -38.33 24.63 -38.50
CA TYR A 482 -37.35 23.55 -38.51
C TYR A 482 -37.96 22.17 -38.81
N PHE A 483 -39.06 21.82 -38.13
CA PHE A 483 -39.78 20.57 -38.39
C PHE A 483 -40.56 20.60 -39.71
N PHE A 484 -41.04 21.78 -40.14
CA PHE A 484 -41.75 22.00 -41.40
C PHE A 484 -40.82 21.79 -42.62
N GLU A 485 -39.61 22.35 -42.60
CA GLU A 485 -38.62 22.22 -43.68
C GLU A 485 -38.08 20.77 -43.82
N ARG A 486 -38.02 20.00 -42.73
CA ARG A 486 -37.67 18.56 -42.75
C ARG A 486 -38.84 17.61 -42.99
N GLY A 487 -40.04 18.13 -43.23
CA GLY A 487 -41.33 17.41 -43.25
C GLY A 487 -41.47 16.22 -44.22
N SER A 488 -40.46 15.92 -45.04
CA SER A 488 -40.44 14.72 -45.89
C SER A 488 -39.55 13.57 -45.36
N LYS A 489 -38.62 13.82 -44.43
CA LYS A 489 -37.77 12.77 -43.81
C LYS A 489 -38.15 12.44 -42.35
N ALA A 490 -38.78 13.38 -41.64
CA ALA A 490 -39.17 13.23 -40.23
C ALA A 490 -40.57 12.60 -39.99
N LYS A 491 -41.29 12.23 -41.06
CA LYS A 491 -42.64 11.62 -40.96
C LYS A 491 -42.67 10.27 -40.21
N ASN A 492 -41.54 9.59 -40.07
CA ASN A 492 -41.46 8.33 -39.33
C ASN A 492 -41.35 8.49 -37.81
N CYS A 493 -41.18 9.72 -37.28
CA CYS A 493 -40.94 9.96 -35.85
C CYS A 493 -42.15 10.57 -35.10
N ILE A 494 -43.20 10.98 -35.81
CA ILE A 494 -44.40 11.62 -35.24
C ILE A 494 -45.43 10.52 -34.97
N THR A 495 -45.35 9.88 -33.80
CA THR A 495 -46.39 8.94 -33.33
C THR A 495 -47.56 9.71 -32.70
N THR A 496 -48.23 10.57 -33.50
CA THR A 496 -49.64 11.03 -33.39
C THR A 496 -49.87 12.14 -34.44
N SER A 497 -50.32 11.75 -35.65
CA SER A 497 -50.62 12.66 -36.77
C SER A 497 -51.57 13.82 -36.40
N GLU A 498 -52.46 13.61 -35.42
CA GLU A 498 -53.54 14.55 -35.09
C GLU A 498 -53.08 15.79 -34.31
N GLN A 499 -52.13 15.63 -33.38
CA GLN A 499 -51.64 16.76 -32.57
C GLN A 499 -50.76 17.70 -33.40
N PHE A 500 -49.94 17.14 -34.29
CA PHE A 500 -49.11 17.93 -35.20
C PHE A 500 -49.95 18.76 -36.18
N GLU A 501 -51.07 18.21 -36.68
CA GLU A 501 -52.03 18.95 -37.51
C GLU A 501 -52.75 20.06 -36.75
N GLU A 502 -53.04 19.86 -35.45
CA GLU A 502 -53.63 20.91 -34.61
C GLU A 502 -52.65 22.06 -34.38
N PHE A 503 -51.35 21.76 -34.20
CA PHE A 503 -50.29 22.77 -34.11
C PHE A 503 -50.03 23.47 -35.45
N LEU A 504 -50.14 22.77 -36.59
CA LEU A 504 -50.10 23.36 -37.94
C LEU A 504 -51.21 24.39 -38.14
N LYS A 505 -52.46 24.03 -37.83
CA LYS A 505 -53.58 24.99 -37.94
C LYS A 505 -53.38 26.19 -37.03
N LYS A 506 -52.91 25.98 -35.79
CA LYS A 506 -52.62 27.09 -34.86
C LYS A 506 -51.46 27.95 -35.34
N PHE A 507 -50.45 27.37 -36.01
CA PHE A 507 -49.33 28.10 -36.60
C PHE A 507 -49.78 28.99 -37.77
N GLU A 508 -50.55 28.42 -38.70
CA GLU A 508 -51.14 29.13 -39.85
C GLU A 508 -52.09 30.25 -39.41
N THR A 509 -52.80 30.10 -38.29
CA THR A 509 -53.64 31.19 -37.74
C THR A 509 -52.87 32.26 -36.97
N LEU A 510 -51.64 31.99 -36.52
CA LEU A 510 -50.85 32.90 -35.69
C LEU A 510 -49.83 33.72 -36.48
N PHE A 511 -49.40 33.24 -37.65
CA PHE A 511 -48.39 33.88 -38.48
C PHE A 511 -48.93 34.06 -39.92
N ASP A 512 -49.46 35.24 -40.22
CA ASP A 512 -49.78 35.63 -41.60
C ASP A 512 -48.50 35.85 -42.42
N ASP A 513 -48.59 35.63 -43.75
CA ASP A 513 -47.46 35.65 -44.69
C ASP A 513 -46.57 36.92 -44.62
N GLU A 514 -47.12 38.05 -44.18
CA GLU A 514 -46.37 39.31 -43.98
C GLU A 514 -45.51 39.35 -42.71
N GLU A 515 -45.88 38.62 -41.64
CA GLU A 515 -45.13 38.58 -40.37
C GLU A 515 -44.03 37.51 -40.36
N ILE A 516 -44.14 36.51 -41.22
CA ILE A 516 -43.09 35.51 -41.51
C ILE A 516 -41.83 36.21 -42.03
N GLU A 517 -41.98 37.27 -42.84
CA GLU A 517 -40.86 38.12 -43.26
C GLU A 517 -40.30 38.99 -42.13
N ALA A 518 -41.13 39.46 -41.19
CA ALA A 518 -40.70 40.27 -40.05
C ALA A 518 -39.94 39.43 -39.01
N ALA A 519 -40.35 38.18 -38.78
CA ALA A 519 -39.63 37.22 -37.94
C ALA A 519 -38.28 36.82 -38.56
N ARG A 520 -38.22 36.61 -39.88
CA ARG A 520 -36.95 36.43 -40.61
C ARG A 520 -36.02 37.65 -40.44
N ARG A 521 -36.53 38.87 -40.58
CA ARG A 521 -35.74 40.11 -40.37
C ARG A 521 -35.17 40.24 -38.96
N ASN A 522 -35.95 39.94 -37.92
CA ASN A 522 -35.50 40.00 -36.52
C ASN A 522 -34.51 38.88 -36.15
N PHE A 523 -34.62 37.70 -36.79
CA PHE A 523 -33.65 36.61 -36.60
C PHE A 523 -32.28 36.96 -37.20
N TYR A 524 -32.26 37.58 -38.39
CA TYR A 524 -31.03 38.06 -39.01
C TYR A 524 -30.36 39.20 -38.23
N SER A 525 -31.12 40.10 -37.58
CA SER A 525 -30.53 41.18 -36.76
C SER A 525 -29.92 40.71 -35.45
N MET A 526 -30.40 39.61 -34.84
CA MET A 526 -29.78 39.01 -33.65
C MET A 526 -28.56 38.14 -33.99
N SER A 527 -28.43 37.66 -35.23
CA SER A 527 -27.28 36.85 -35.66
C SER A 527 -26.00 37.65 -35.96
N THR A 528 -26.12 38.98 -36.01
CA THR A 528 -25.04 39.93 -36.33
C THR A 528 -24.65 40.83 -35.15
N SER A 529 -25.13 40.55 -33.94
CA SER A 529 -24.73 41.23 -32.69
C SER A 529 -23.98 40.31 -31.72
#